data_AF-A0A957NUA7-F1
#
_entry.id   AF-A0A957NUA7-F1
#
_cell.length_a   1.000
_cell.length_b   1.000
_cell.length_c   1.000
_cell.angle_alpha   90.00
_cell.angle_beta   90.00
_cell.angle_gamma   90.00
#
_symmetry.space_group_name_H-M   'P 1'
#
loop_
_entity.id
_entity.type
_entity.pdbx_description
1 polymer ?
#
loop_
_entity_poly.entity_id
_entity_poly.type
_entity_poly.pdbx_seq_one_letter_code
_entity_poly.pdbx_strand_id
1 'polypeptide(L)'
;MNSAASYGVEIEPTQETGRVWRAVEVRHLSPEENRGKQNIFVDVVDETGRRVRGNTLRIAYQRSSGQTIAFAMLDKSDGPMERGDGVVDIYKHDTIRLWISAPRISGASDIVSGIHSRHDDEPGPNGENWNSWGHHSFYVKFQLTNGTPVVEPPPVVKSEVEQAIDEIDRAWAKLKAAIRGSK
;
A
#
# COMPACT_ATOMS: atom_id res chain seq x y z
N MET A 1 6.39 -0.36 -6.48
CA MET A 1 6.45 1.11 -6.58
C MET A 1 5.09 1.67 -6.23
N ASN A 2 5.03 2.58 -5.27
CA ASN A 2 3.79 3.24 -4.85
C ASN A 2 3.78 4.68 -5.36
N SER A 3 3.23 4.92 -6.55
CA SER A 3 3.03 6.27 -7.08
C SER A 3 1.74 6.93 -6.58
N ALA A 4 0.88 6.19 -5.88
CA ALA A 4 -0.33 6.72 -5.23
C ALA A 4 -0.07 7.28 -3.83
N ALA A 5 1.17 7.36 -3.35
CA ALA A 5 1.49 7.86 -2.01
C ALA A 5 1.01 9.31 -1.78
N SER A 6 1.03 10.16 -2.81
CA SER A 6 0.48 11.52 -2.75
C SER A 6 -1.04 11.56 -2.54
N TYR A 7 -1.73 10.45 -2.81
CA TYR A 7 -3.16 10.25 -2.57
C TYR A 7 -3.43 9.60 -1.21
N GLY A 8 -2.42 9.52 -0.32
CA GLY A 8 -2.56 8.92 1.02
C GLY A 8 -2.57 7.40 1.01
N VAL A 9 -2.20 6.75 -0.10
CA VAL A 9 -2.12 5.30 -0.19
C VAL A 9 -0.82 4.80 0.39
N GLU A 10 -0.90 3.84 1.29
CA GLU A 10 0.25 3.23 1.97
C GLU A 10 0.33 1.74 1.65
N ILE A 11 1.55 1.20 1.71
CA ILE A 11 1.80 -0.25 1.61
C ILE A 11 2.43 -0.67 2.93
N GLU A 12 1.75 -1.56 3.64
CA GLU A 12 2.24 -2.24 4.84
C GLU A 12 2.85 -3.58 4.40
N PRO A 13 4.19 -3.71 4.36
CA PRO A 13 4.82 -4.93 3.89
C PRO A 13 4.60 -6.06 4.89
N THR A 14 4.29 -7.25 4.40
CA THR A 14 4.28 -8.43 5.28
C THR A 14 5.70 -8.74 5.77
N GLN A 15 5.80 -9.11 7.05
CA GLN A 15 7.04 -9.53 7.72
C GLN A 15 7.30 -11.04 7.58
N GLU A 16 6.36 -11.78 7.00
CA GLU A 16 6.54 -13.21 6.78
C GLU A 16 7.67 -13.50 5.79
N THR A 17 8.32 -14.64 6.01
CA THR A 17 9.39 -15.14 5.15
C THR A 17 8.87 -16.28 4.26
N GLY A 18 9.50 -16.49 3.11
CA GLY A 18 9.03 -17.47 2.12
C GLY A 18 8.08 -16.86 1.09
N ARG A 19 7.19 -17.65 0.48
CA ARG A 19 6.35 -17.15 -0.62
C ARG A 19 5.34 -16.12 -0.11
N VAL A 20 5.40 -14.89 -0.61
CA VAL A 20 4.56 -13.77 -0.18
C VAL A 20 4.03 -12.99 -1.39
N TRP A 21 2.85 -12.39 -1.22
CA TRP A 21 2.26 -11.52 -2.24
C TRP A 21 2.72 -10.08 -1.98
N ARG A 22 3.62 -9.57 -2.80
CA ARG A 22 4.13 -8.20 -2.68
C ARG A 22 3.30 -7.24 -3.54
N ALA A 23 2.98 -6.07 -2.99
CA ALA A 23 2.34 -4.99 -3.75
C ALA A 23 3.42 -4.27 -4.59
N VAL A 24 3.64 -4.76 -5.81
CA VAL A 24 4.73 -4.29 -6.68
C VAL A 24 4.37 -3.03 -7.46
N GLU A 25 3.09 -2.70 -7.59
CA GLU A 25 2.63 -1.48 -8.24
C GLU A 25 1.35 -0.98 -7.57
N VAL A 26 1.34 0.29 -7.18
CA VAL A 26 0.14 0.97 -6.69
C VAL A 26 0.13 2.36 -7.30
N ARG A 27 -0.93 2.69 -8.04
CA ARG A 27 -1.08 3.98 -8.71
C ARG A 27 -2.52 4.45 -8.72
N HIS A 28 -2.69 5.75 -8.70
CA HIS A 28 -3.95 6.40 -9.02
C HIS A 28 -4.12 6.44 -10.55
N LEU A 29 -5.36 6.27 -11.04
CA LEU A 29 -5.65 6.32 -12.47
C LEU A 29 -5.85 7.75 -12.94
N SER A 30 -5.19 8.10 -14.05
CA SER A 30 -5.45 9.37 -14.75
C SER A 30 -6.93 9.49 -15.17
N PRO A 31 -7.45 10.71 -15.39
CA PRO A 31 -8.84 10.91 -15.82
C PRO A 31 -9.21 10.08 -17.07
N GLU A 32 -8.31 9.99 -18.05
CA GLU A 32 -8.50 9.25 -19.31
C GLU A 32 -8.55 7.73 -19.09
N GLU A 33 -7.79 7.23 -18.12
CA GLU A 33 -7.82 5.83 -17.72
C GLU A 33 -9.09 5.50 -16.93
N ASN A 34 -9.46 6.39 -16.01
CA ASN A 34 -10.56 6.21 -15.08
C ASN A 34 -11.93 6.27 -15.78
N ARG A 35 -12.16 7.30 -16.60
CA ARG A 35 -13.43 7.56 -17.31
C ARG A 35 -14.64 7.61 -16.37
N GLY A 36 -14.54 8.27 -15.22
CA GLY A 36 -15.65 8.44 -14.28
C GLY A 36 -15.96 7.24 -13.39
N LYS A 37 -15.04 6.26 -13.29
CA LYS A 37 -15.20 5.10 -12.39
C LYS A 37 -14.74 5.43 -10.96
N GLN A 38 -15.01 4.49 -10.06
CA GLN A 38 -14.72 4.59 -8.62
C GLN A 38 -14.26 3.23 -8.08
N ASN A 39 -13.25 2.66 -8.72
CA ASN A 39 -12.90 1.25 -8.59
C ASN A 39 -11.43 1.07 -8.25
N ILE A 40 -11.11 0.00 -7.53
CA ILE A 40 -9.75 -0.51 -7.40
C ILE A 40 -9.63 -1.71 -8.33
N PHE A 41 -8.79 -1.56 -9.34
CA PHE A 41 -8.45 -2.62 -10.27
C PHE A 41 -7.25 -3.37 -9.73
N VAL A 42 -7.35 -4.69 -9.60
CA VAL A 42 -6.30 -5.52 -8.99
C VAL A 42 -5.82 -6.57 -9.97
N ASP A 43 -4.52 -6.56 -10.29
CA ASP A 43 -3.84 -7.64 -11.01
C ASP A 43 -3.06 -8.52 -10.03
N VAL A 44 -3.04 -9.83 -10.27
CA VAL A 44 -2.29 -10.78 -9.44
C VAL A 44 -1.47 -11.70 -10.32
N VAL A 45 -0.15 -11.60 -10.22
CA VAL A 45 0.79 -12.31 -11.08
C VAL A 45 1.77 -13.17 -10.28
N ASP A 46 2.30 -14.23 -10.92
CA ASP A 46 3.33 -15.08 -10.34
C ASP A 46 4.72 -14.44 -10.45
N GLU A 47 5.74 -15.19 -9.99
CA GLU A 47 7.15 -14.78 -10.04
C GLU A 47 7.63 -14.46 -11.47
N THR A 48 6.99 -15.04 -12.49
CA THR A 48 7.31 -14.80 -13.92
C THR A 48 6.49 -13.68 -14.55
N GLY A 49 5.59 -13.05 -13.78
CA GLY A 49 4.69 -11.99 -14.26
C GLY A 49 3.44 -12.51 -14.98
N ARG A 50 3.16 -13.82 -14.93
CA ARG A 50 1.94 -14.40 -15.52
C ARG A 50 0.78 -14.30 -14.53
N ARG A 51 -0.41 -13.98 -15.04
CA ARG A 51 -1.64 -13.91 -14.22
C ARG A 51 -1.89 -15.23 -13.50
N VAL A 52 -2.11 -15.16 -12.19
CA VAL A 52 -2.42 -16.33 -11.37
C VAL A 52 -3.93 -16.48 -11.33
N ARG A 53 -4.41 -17.57 -11.93
CA ARG A 53 -5.82 -17.95 -11.88
C ARG A 53 -5.98 -19.12 -10.91
N GLY A 54 -6.96 -19.02 -10.01
CA GLY A 54 -7.22 -20.10 -9.07
C GLY A 54 -8.52 -19.92 -8.31
N ASN A 55 -9.28 -21.02 -8.15
CA ASN A 55 -10.59 -21.01 -7.50
C ASN A 55 -10.56 -20.61 -6.02
N THR A 56 -9.38 -20.45 -5.40
CA THR A 56 -9.24 -20.05 -3.99
C THR A 56 -8.55 -18.71 -3.77
N LEU A 57 -8.02 -18.07 -4.82
CA LEU A 57 -7.37 -16.76 -4.69
C LEU A 57 -8.44 -15.67 -4.70
N ARG A 58 -8.39 -14.77 -3.72
CA ARG A 58 -9.36 -13.68 -3.55
C ARG A 58 -8.65 -12.40 -3.19
N ILE A 59 -9.27 -11.28 -3.56
CA ILE A 59 -8.93 -9.98 -2.99
C ILE A 59 -9.72 -9.88 -1.69
N ALA A 60 -9.05 -9.88 -0.55
CA ALA A 60 -9.67 -9.54 0.72
C ALA A 60 -9.57 -8.04 0.92
N TYR A 61 -10.66 -7.42 1.38
CA TYR A 61 -10.68 -5.99 1.64
C TYR A 61 -11.59 -5.65 2.81
N GLN A 62 -11.27 -4.53 3.45
CA GLN A 62 -12.06 -3.96 4.53
C GLN A 62 -12.28 -2.48 4.25
N ARG A 63 -13.51 -2.04 4.48
CA ARG A 63 -13.94 -0.65 4.38
C ARG A 63 -13.92 -0.01 5.76
N SER A 64 -13.55 1.25 5.87
CA SER A 64 -13.60 2.01 7.13
C SER A 64 -15.01 2.07 7.74
N SER A 65 -16.06 2.04 6.90
CA SER A 65 -17.46 2.04 7.32
C SER A 65 -17.97 0.69 7.86
N GLY A 66 -17.19 -0.38 7.74
CA GLY A 66 -17.60 -1.75 8.08
C GLY A 66 -16.60 -2.50 8.95
N GLN A 67 -17.11 -3.36 9.83
CA GLN A 67 -16.25 -4.22 10.66
C GLN A 67 -15.88 -5.55 10.00
N THR A 68 -16.55 -5.92 8.89
CA THR A 68 -16.38 -7.23 8.25
C THR A 68 -15.39 -7.17 7.09
N ILE A 69 -14.57 -8.21 6.97
CA ILE A 69 -13.71 -8.44 5.80
C ILE A 69 -14.59 -9.01 4.67
N ALA A 70 -14.56 -8.36 3.52
CA ALA A 70 -15.22 -8.79 2.30
C ALA A 70 -14.21 -9.39 1.31
N PHE A 71 -14.71 -10.14 0.33
CA PHE A 71 -13.89 -10.82 -0.67
C PHE A 71 -14.38 -10.52 -2.08
N ALA A 72 -13.48 -10.14 -2.97
CA ALA A 72 -13.72 -10.04 -4.40
C ALA A 72 -12.99 -11.16 -5.17
N MET A 73 -13.60 -11.58 -6.27
CA MET A 73 -13.08 -12.63 -7.16
C MET A 73 -12.02 -12.06 -8.11
N LEU A 74 -11.10 -12.92 -8.56
CA LEU A 74 -10.15 -12.66 -9.64
C LEU A 74 -10.63 -13.31 -10.95
N ASP A 75 -11.86 -12.97 -11.35
CA ASP A 75 -12.64 -13.63 -12.40
C ASP A 75 -12.75 -12.82 -13.70
N LYS A 76 -12.09 -11.65 -13.79
CA LYS A 76 -12.13 -10.83 -15.00
C LYS A 76 -11.32 -11.46 -16.12
N SER A 77 -11.88 -11.52 -17.33
CA SER A 77 -11.21 -12.06 -18.51
C SER A 77 -10.00 -11.22 -18.92
N ASP A 78 -9.05 -11.79 -19.68
CA ASP A 78 -7.90 -11.05 -20.25
C ASP A 78 -8.29 -10.16 -21.45
N GLY A 79 -9.58 -9.83 -21.58
CA GLY A 79 -10.10 -9.03 -22.69
C GLY A 79 -9.68 -7.57 -22.59
N PRO A 80 -9.55 -6.86 -23.73
CA PRO A 80 -9.09 -5.47 -23.77
C PRO A 80 -10.03 -4.47 -23.06
N MET A 81 -11.24 -4.91 -22.67
CA MET A 81 -12.22 -4.11 -21.96
C MET A 81 -12.09 -4.20 -20.43
N GLU A 82 -11.36 -5.20 -19.92
CA GLU A 82 -11.17 -5.43 -18.49
C GLU A 82 -9.85 -4.79 -18.02
N ARG A 83 -9.91 -4.05 -16.91
CA ARG A 83 -8.72 -3.55 -16.21
C ARG A 83 -8.57 -4.39 -14.95
N GLY A 84 -7.43 -5.01 -14.71
CA GLY A 84 -7.26 -5.90 -13.56
C GLY A 84 -7.78 -7.32 -13.79
N ASP A 85 -7.37 -8.23 -12.91
CA ASP A 85 -7.93 -9.58 -12.73
C ASP A 85 -9.18 -9.57 -11.85
N GLY A 86 -9.30 -8.58 -10.97
CA GLY A 86 -10.45 -8.36 -10.10
C GLY A 86 -10.71 -6.88 -9.83
N VAL A 87 -11.89 -6.60 -9.29
CA VAL A 87 -12.39 -5.23 -9.08
C VAL A 87 -13.00 -5.10 -7.69
N VAL A 88 -12.68 -4.01 -6.99
CA VAL A 88 -13.32 -3.62 -5.74
C VAL A 88 -13.92 -2.22 -5.89
N ASP A 89 -15.21 -2.07 -5.59
CA ASP A 89 -15.87 -0.76 -5.65
C ASP A 89 -15.53 0.10 -4.42
N ILE A 90 -15.19 1.36 -4.69
CA ILE A 90 -14.95 2.40 -3.71
C ILE A 90 -16.24 3.23 -3.58
N TYR A 91 -16.76 3.38 -2.37
CA TYR A 91 -17.85 4.32 -2.11
C TYR A 91 -17.30 5.66 -1.58
N LYS A 92 -18.06 6.74 -1.82
CA LYS A 92 -17.61 8.13 -1.62
C LYS A 92 -17.00 8.41 -0.23
N HIS A 93 -17.50 7.77 0.82
CA HIS A 93 -17.04 7.98 2.19
C HIS A 93 -16.16 6.86 2.74
N ASP A 94 -15.85 5.85 1.93
CA ASP A 94 -15.03 4.72 2.36
C ASP A 94 -13.54 5.02 2.21
N THR A 95 -12.76 4.49 3.15
CA THR A 95 -11.34 4.23 2.98
C THR A 95 -11.16 2.72 2.98
N ILE A 96 -10.45 2.20 1.99
CA ILE A 96 -10.26 0.78 1.77
C ILE A 96 -8.83 0.38 2.13
N ARG A 97 -8.73 -0.73 2.85
CA ARG A 97 -7.52 -1.56 2.91
C ARG A 97 -7.77 -2.88 2.22
N LEU A 98 -6.82 -3.38 1.44
CA LEU A 98 -6.95 -4.63 0.70
C LEU A 98 -5.64 -5.42 0.67
N TRP A 99 -5.76 -6.72 0.52
CA TRP A 99 -4.64 -7.67 0.43
C TRP A 99 -5.08 -8.93 -0.32
N ILE A 100 -4.13 -9.76 -0.71
CA ILE A 100 -4.42 -11.05 -1.32
C ILE A 100 -4.70 -12.09 -0.23
N SER A 101 -5.86 -12.73 -0.31
CA SER A 101 -6.23 -13.87 0.52
C SER A 101 -6.14 -15.15 -0.30
N ALA A 102 -5.29 -16.07 0.16
CA ALA A 102 -5.01 -17.32 -0.52
C ALA A 102 -5.04 -18.50 0.48
N PRO A 103 -6.21 -18.95 0.95
CA PRO A 103 -6.34 -19.90 2.07
C PRO A 103 -5.65 -21.26 1.86
N ARG A 104 -5.33 -21.62 0.61
CA ARG A 104 -4.66 -22.88 0.23
C ARG A 104 -3.28 -22.70 -0.39
N ILE A 105 -2.86 -21.45 -0.62
CA ILE A 105 -1.55 -21.12 -1.19
C ILE A 105 -0.92 -20.22 -0.13
N SER A 106 -0.18 -20.82 0.80
CA SER A 106 0.50 -20.08 1.86
C SER A 106 1.23 -18.88 1.27
N GLY A 107 0.89 -17.70 1.80
CA GLY A 107 1.64 -16.49 1.56
C GLY A 107 0.91 -15.34 2.20
N ALA A 108 1.54 -14.75 3.20
CA ALA A 108 1.10 -13.46 3.65
C ALA A 108 1.23 -12.46 2.50
N SER A 109 0.34 -11.49 2.52
CA SER A 109 0.28 -10.43 1.52
C SER A 109 0.69 -9.14 2.19
N ASP A 110 1.35 -8.27 1.43
CA ASP A 110 1.34 -6.86 1.77
C ASP A 110 -0.11 -6.37 1.84
N ILE A 111 -0.35 -5.40 2.71
CA ILE A 111 -1.65 -4.71 2.80
C ILE A 111 -1.48 -3.35 2.14
N VAL A 112 -2.37 -3.03 1.20
CA VAL A 112 -2.46 -1.69 0.62
C VAL A 112 -3.62 -0.98 1.32
N SER A 113 -3.35 0.12 2.00
CA SER A 113 -4.31 0.86 2.83
C SER A 113 -4.39 2.33 2.41
N GLY A 114 -5.36 3.06 2.97
CA GLY A 114 -5.56 4.48 2.66
C GLY A 114 -6.30 4.79 1.36
N ILE A 115 -6.74 3.79 0.58
CA ILE A 115 -7.37 4.01 -0.73
C ILE A 115 -8.76 4.62 -0.55
N HIS A 116 -9.02 5.79 -1.13
CA HIS A 116 -10.33 6.43 -1.11
C HIS A 116 -10.58 7.33 -2.32
N SER A 117 -11.83 7.72 -2.57
CA SER A 117 -12.20 8.54 -3.73
C SER A 117 -12.38 10.04 -3.43
N ARG A 118 -12.03 10.50 -2.22
CA ARG A 118 -12.22 11.88 -1.76
C ARG A 118 -10.99 12.73 -2.09
N HIS A 119 -10.73 12.91 -3.37
CA HIS A 119 -9.69 13.78 -3.88
C HIS A 119 -10.32 14.95 -4.63
N ASP A 120 -9.52 15.99 -4.86
CA ASP A 120 -9.92 17.13 -5.67
C ASP A 120 -10.16 16.71 -7.13
N ASP A 121 -11.04 17.43 -7.82
CA ASP A 121 -11.36 17.17 -9.22
C ASP A 121 -10.12 17.33 -10.11
N GLU A 122 -9.90 16.33 -10.99
CA GLU A 122 -8.86 16.33 -12.01
C GLU A 122 -9.53 16.21 -13.40
N PRO A 123 -9.63 17.32 -14.14
CA PRO A 123 -10.28 17.30 -15.45
C PRO A 123 -9.46 16.51 -16.47
N GLY A 124 -10.16 15.86 -17.40
CA GLY A 124 -9.56 15.25 -18.58
C GLY A 124 -9.01 16.28 -19.58
N PRO A 125 -8.36 15.84 -20.67
CA PRO A 125 -7.69 16.69 -21.65
C PRO A 125 -8.58 17.78 -22.26
N ASN A 126 -9.89 17.53 -22.35
CA ASN A 126 -10.84 18.47 -22.93
C ASN A 126 -11.81 19.05 -21.87
N GLY A 127 -11.45 18.96 -20.59
CA GLY A 127 -12.26 19.46 -19.48
C GLY A 127 -13.34 18.50 -19.01
N GLU A 128 -13.28 17.22 -19.39
CA GLU A 128 -14.22 16.20 -18.92
C GLU A 128 -14.05 15.95 -17.42
N ASN A 129 -15.15 15.80 -16.69
CA ASN A 129 -15.11 15.58 -15.25
C ASN A 129 -14.99 14.08 -14.88
N TRP A 130 -13.93 13.42 -15.34
CA TRP A 130 -13.75 11.97 -15.21
C TRP A 130 -13.06 11.53 -13.91
N ASN A 131 -12.19 12.35 -13.34
CA ASN A 131 -11.76 12.22 -11.95
C ASN A 131 -12.42 13.36 -11.19
N SER A 132 -13.53 13.08 -10.54
CA SER A 132 -14.26 14.07 -9.75
C SER A 132 -14.40 13.57 -8.32
N TRP A 133 -14.80 14.45 -7.41
CA TRP A 133 -15.04 14.09 -6.03
C TRP A 133 -15.98 12.87 -5.93
N GLY A 134 -15.44 11.76 -5.43
CA GLY A 134 -16.15 10.48 -5.35
C GLY A 134 -15.94 9.51 -6.52
N HIS A 135 -15.23 9.91 -7.57
CA HIS A 135 -14.96 9.15 -8.79
C HIS A 135 -13.46 9.15 -9.11
N HIS A 136 -12.65 8.61 -8.19
CA HIS A 136 -11.24 8.31 -8.43
C HIS A 136 -11.05 6.81 -8.36
N SER A 137 -10.29 6.26 -9.30
CA SER A 137 -9.93 4.84 -9.33
C SER A 137 -8.46 4.63 -9.11
N PHE A 138 -8.12 3.44 -8.65
CA PHE A 138 -6.74 3.04 -8.37
C PHE A 138 -6.45 1.71 -9.05
N TYR A 139 -5.18 1.49 -9.33
CA TYR A 139 -4.67 0.22 -9.82
C TYR A 139 -3.64 -0.32 -8.84
N VAL A 140 -3.78 -1.60 -8.51
CA VAL A 140 -2.90 -2.33 -7.60
C VAL A 140 -2.46 -3.62 -8.28
N LYS A 141 -1.16 -3.88 -8.29
CA LYS A 141 -0.60 -5.14 -8.79
C LYS A 141 0.10 -5.87 -7.65
N PHE A 142 -0.33 -7.09 -7.40
CA PHE A 142 0.36 -8.03 -6.54
C PHE A 142 1.18 -9.01 -7.36
N GLN A 143 2.39 -9.29 -6.90
CA GLN A 143 3.25 -10.30 -7.47
C GLN A 143 3.68 -11.28 -6.39
N LEU A 144 3.58 -12.58 -6.71
CA LEU A 144 4.16 -13.62 -5.87
C LEU A 144 5.68 -13.51 -5.92
N THR A 145 6.32 -13.46 -4.76
CA THR A 145 7.78 -13.48 -4.66
C THR A 145 8.21 -14.42 -3.55
N ASN A 146 9.44 -14.92 -3.64
CA ASN A 146 10.11 -15.52 -2.49
C ASN A 146 10.61 -14.37 -1.61
N GLY A 147 9.85 -14.10 -0.54
CA GLY A 147 10.12 -13.07 0.45
C GLY A 147 11.49 -13.25 1.05
N THR A 148 12.42 -12.40 0.61
CA THR A 148 13.50 -11.95 1.48
C THR A 148 12.85 -11.00 2.49
N PRO A 149 13.08 -11.14 3.80
CA PRO A 149 12.59 -10.16 4.75
C PRO A 149 13.08 -8.78 4.31
N VAL A 150 12.22 -7.75 4.39
CA VAL A 150 12.70 -6.38 4.45
C VAL A 150 13.52 -6.36 5.73
N VAL A 151 14.84 -6.51 5.62
CA VAL A 151 15.74 -6.26 6.74
C VAL A 151 15.41 -4.82 7.11
N GLU A 152 14.76 -4.60 8.26
CA GLU A 152 14.72 -3.26 8.85
C GLU A 152 16.15 -2.73 8.72
N PRO A 153 16.35 -1.50 8.18
CA PRO A 153 17.70 -0.95 8.15
C PRO A 153 18.26 -1.17 9.56
N PRO A 154 19.42 -1.84 9.69
CA PRO A 154 19.95 -2.16 11.01
C PRO A 154 19.84 -0.89 11.84
N PRO A 155 19.30 -0.97 13.08
CA PRO A 155 19.00 0.21 13.87
C PRO A 155 20.19 1.13 13.75
N VAL A 156 20.00 2.34 13.21
CA VAL A 156 21.09 3.24 12.82
C VAL A 156 22.06 3.28 13.98
N VAL A 157 23.16 2.53 13.86
CA VAL A 157 24.14 2.44 14.91
C VAL A 157 24.81 3.79 14.86
N LYS A 158 24.49 4.65 15.83
CA LYS A 158 25.15 5.95 15.97
C LYS A 158 26.64 5.72 15.80
N SER A 159 27.25 6.48 14.90
CA SER A 159 28.69 6.38 14.68
C SER A 159 29.43 6.59 16.00
N GLU A 160 30.66 6.08 16.12
CA GLU A 160 31.49 6.32 17.31
C GLU A 160 31.62 7.82 17.63
N VAL A 161 31.58 8.66 16.58
CA VAL A 161 31.57 10.13 16.70
C VAL A 161 30.29 10.64 17.36
N GLU A 162 29.12 10.17 16.94
CA GLU A 162 27.84 10.57 17.54
C GLU A 162 27.67 10.05 18.97
N GLN A 163 28.18 8.85 19.26
CA GLN A 163 28.21 8.30 20.62
C GLN A 163 29.12 9.13 21.53
N ALA A 164 30.31 9.51 21.04
CA ALA A 164 31.23 10.38 21.78
C ALA A 164 30.62 11.77 22.05
N ILE A 165 29.86 12.33 21.09
CA ILE A 165 29.15 13.61 21.28
C ILE A 165 28.10 13.48 22.40
N ASP A 166 27.28 12.42 22.40
CA ASP A 166 26.29 12.18 23.45
C ASP A 166 26.93 11.99 24.85
N GLU A 167 28.11 11.40 24.91
CA GLU A 167 28.86 11.24 26.17
C GLU A 167 29.40 12.58 26.67
N ILE A 168 29.96 13.39 25.76
CA ILE A 168 30.44 14.74 26.07
C ILE A 168 29.28 15.60 26.59
N ASP A 169 28.13 15.58 25.92
CA ASP A 169 26.96 16.37 26.33
C ASP A 169 26.42 15.94 27.69
N ARG A 170 26.39 14.63 27.96
CA ARG A 170 26.02 14.08 29.28
C ARG A 170 27.02 14.47 30.37
N ALA A 171 28.32 14.46 30.08
CA ALA A 171 29.35 14.90 31.02
C ALA A 171 29.21 16.40 31.33
N TRP A 172 28.97 17.23 30.31
CA TRP A 172 28.73 18.66 30.48
C TRP A 172 27.46 18.95 31.29
N ALA A 173 26.37 18.21 31.07
CA ALA A 173 25.15 18.36 31.84
C ALA A 173 25.37 18.06 33.33
N LYS A 174 26.11 16.98 33.64
CA LYS A 174 26.47 16.62 35.02
C LYS A 174 27.34 17.69 35.68
N LEU A 175 28.35 18.20 34.96
CA LEU A 175 29.22 19.26 35.46
C LEU A 175 28.42 20.55 35.74
N LYS A 176 27.54 20.96 34.83
CA LYS A 176 26.67 22.14 35.02
C LYS A 176 25.75 21.98 36.23
N ALA A 177 25.21 20.78 36.47
CA ALA A 177 24.38 20.49 37.63
C ALA A 177 25.18 20.55 38.94
N ALA A 178 26.40 20.00 38.97
CA ALA A 178 27.28 20.03 40.14
C ALA A 178 27.70 21.47 40.50
N ILE A 179 28.01 22.31 39.51
CA ILE A 179 28.36 23.72 39.72
C ILE A 179 27.16 24.52 40.24
N ARG A 180 25.93 24.21 39.78
CA ARG A 180 24.71 24.88 40.27
C ARG A 180 24.26 24.44 41.66
N GLY A 181 24.59 23.21 42.09
CA GLY A 181 24.23 22.67 43.41
C GLY A 181 25.20 23.02 44.54
N SER A 182 26.26 23.80 44.29
CA SER A 182 27.33 24.09 45.25
C SER A 182 27.27 25.51 45.85
N LYS A 183 26.07 26.08 45.98
CA LYS A 183 25.81 27.34 46.71
C LYS A 183 25.05 27.09 47.99
#